data_AF-A0AAW3MZ50-F1
#
_entry.id   AF-A0AAW3MZ50-F1
#
_cell.length_a   1.000
_cell.length_b   1.000
_cell.length_c   1.000
_cell.angle_alpha   90.00
_cell.angle_beta   90.00
_cell.angle_gamma   90.00
#
_symmetry.space_group_name_H-M   'P 1'
#
loop_
_entity.id
_entity.type
_entity.pdbx_description
1 polymer ?
#
loop_
_entity_poly.entity_id
_entity_poly.type
_entity_poly.pdbx_seq_one_letter_code
_entity_poly.pdbx_strand_id
1 'polypeptide(L)' 'MDVTSLEVGKTYAFTTKDFDIPTGGVILGERKVRTFVGMVEVGPNGMQKAPFFEVARENGTKHLIAVDAVESVALA' A
#
# COMPACT_ATOMS: atom_id res chain seq x y z
N MET A 1 6.38 -1.65 -10.31
CA MET A 1 6.00 -2.96 -9.74
C MET A 1 4.58 -3.24 -10.18
N ASP A 2 4.30 -4.42 -10.73
CA ASP A 2 2.99 -4.69 -11.34
C ASP A 2 1.96 -5.09 -10.28
N VAL A 3 1.26 -4.07 -9.80
CA VAL A 3 0.20 -4.12 -8.79
C VAL A 3 -0.93 -5.11 -9.16
N THR A 4 -1.05 -5.43 -10.45
CA THR A 4 -2.05 -6.34 -11.00
C THR A 4 -1.84 -7.80 -10.64
N SER A 5 -0.71 -8.15 -10.00
CA SER A 5 -0.38 -9.52 -9.61
C SER A 5 -0.80 -9.92 -8.18
N LEU A 6 -1.37 -9.00 -7.39
CA LEU A 6 -1.79 -9.31 -6.03
C LEU A 6 -3.11 -10.10 -6.03
N GLU A 7 -3.12 -11.22 -5.32
CA GLU A 7 -4.31 -12.07 -5.20
C GLU A 7 -5.05 -11.77 -3.89
N VAL A 8 -6.36 -11.57 -4.00
CA VAL A 8 -7.22 -11.32 -2.85
C VAL A 8 -7.13 -12.50 -1.86
N GLY A 9 -6.96 -12.18 -0.58
CA GLY A 9 -6.84 -13.15 0.50
C GLY A 9 -5.40 -13.61 0.78
N LYS A 10 -4.42 -13.28 -0.07
CA LYS A 10 -3.00 -13.56 0.22
C LYS A 10 -2.37 -12.49 1.09
N THR A 11 -1.41 -12.90 1.92
CA THR A 11 -0.64 -12.01 2.80
C THR A 11 0.64 -11.58 2.11
N TYR A 12 0.90 -10.27 2.15
CA TYR A 12 2.08 -9.66 1.54
C TYR A 12 2.76 -8.72 2.53
N ALA A 13 4.07 -8.57 2.38
CA ALA A 13 4.86 -7.53 3.01
C ALA A 13 4.92 -6.31 2.08
N PHE A 14 4.21 -5.24 2.45
CA PHE A 14 4.24 -3.95 1.78
C PHE A 14 5.32 -3.07 2.43
N THR A 15 6.32 -2.66 1.68
CA THR A 15 7.33 -1.70 2.14
C THR A 15 7.01 -0.34 1.56
N THR A 16 6.86 0.68 2.41
CA THR A 16 6.60 2.05 1.96
C THR A 16 7.88 2.78 1.57
N LYS A 17 7.72 3.87 0.83
CA LYS A 17 8.78 4.84 0.55
C LYS A 17 8.81 5.86 1.67
N ASP A 18 10.02 6.20 2.11
CA ASP A 18 10.31 7.41 2.89
C ASP A 18 11.33 8.26 2.11
N PHE A 19 11.61 9.46 2.59
CA PHE A 19 12.49 10.41 1.92
C PHE A 19 13.55 10.95 2.89
N ASP A 20 14.80 10.93 2.45
CA ASP A 20 15.92 11.53 3.17
C ASP A 20 15.86 13.07 3.12
N ILE A 21 16.29 13.74 4.19
CA ILE A 21 16.35 15.20 4.28
C ILE A 21 17.83 15.62 4.39
N PRO A 22 18.31 16.59 3.59
CA PRO A 22 17.54 17.51 2.72
C PRO A 22 17.44 17.04 1.26
N THR A 23 17.98 15.88 0.93
CA THR A 23 18.20 15.47 -0.47
C THR A 23 16.92 15.07 -1.21
N GLY A 24 15.89 14.64 -0.48
CA GLY A 24 14.68 14.06 -1.06
C GLY A 24 14.91 12.68 -1.67
N GLY A 25 16.06 12.04 -1.40
CA GLY A 25 16.36 10.69 -1.90
C GLY A 25 15.38 9.68 -1.31
N VAL A 26 14.84 8.79 -2.16
CA VAL A 26 13.94 7.71 -1.71
C VAL A 26 14.74 6.72 -0.86
N ILE A 27 14.24 6.44 0.34
CA ILE A 27 14.74 5.41 1.25
C ILE A 27 13.62 4.42 1.60
N LEU A 28 14.00 3.22 2.04
CA LEU A 28 13.02 2.23 2.48
C LEU A 28 12.38 2.68 3.79
N GLY A 29 11.06 2.81 3.78
CA GLY A 29 10.27 3.11 4.94
C GLY A 29 9.76 1.88 5.68
N GLU A 30 8.59 2.00 6.29
CA GLU A 30 7.98 0.95 7.11
C GLU A 30 7.58 -0.29 6.30
N ARG A 31 7.88 -1.48 6.84
CA ARG A 31 7.41 -2.77 6.33
C ARG A 31 6.13 -3.22 7.05
N LYS A 32 5.05 -3.42 6.30
CA LYS A 32 3.71 -3.81 6.78
C LYS A 32 3.30 -5.16 6.20
N VAL A 33 3.18 -6.19 7.04
CA VAL A 33 2.65 -7.51 6.63
C VAL A 33 1.14 -7.50 6.75
N ARG A 34 0.41 -7.61 5.64
CA ARG A 34 -1.07 -7.50 5.58
C ARG A 34 -1.67 -8.43 4.54
N THR A 35 -2.92 -8.82 4.76
CA THR A 35 -3.70 -9.57 3.78
C THR A 35 -4.31 -8.61 2.76
N PHE A 36 -4.09 -8.87 1.47
CA PHE A 36 -4.66 -8.09 0.39
C PHE A 36 -6.16 -8.36 0.26
N VAL A 37 -6.97 -7.30 0.28
CA VAL A 37 -8.43 -7.39 0.16
C VAL A 37 -8.91 -6.91 -1.21
N GLY A 38 -8.29 -5.86 -1.75
CA GLY A 38 -8.63 -5.33 -3.07
C GLY A 38 -8.07 -3.93 -3.30
N MET A 39 -8.51 -3.29 -4.38
CA MET A 39 -8.23 -1.89 -4.66
C MET A 39 -9.48 -1.05 -4.52
N VAL A 40 -9.33 0.16 -3.98
CA VAL A 40 -10.41 1.13 -3.84
C VAL A 40 -9.95 2.52 -4.25
N GLU A 41 -10.85 3.30 -4.82
CA GLU A 41 -10.61 4.70 -5.14
C GLU A 41 -11.18 5.60 -4.03
N VAL A 42 -10.31 6.40 -3.41
CA VAL A 42 -10.67 7.27 -2.28
C VAL A 42 -10.29 8.71 -2.57
N GLY A 43 -11.18 9.63 -2.21
CA GLY A 43 -10.97 11.06 -2.38
C GLY A 43 -12.24 11.85 -2.09
N PRO A 44 -12.15 13.20 -2.03
CA PRO A 44 -13.30 14.08 -1.82
C PRO A 44 -14.34 13.95 -2.95
N ASN A 45 -15.61 14.16 -2.61
CA ASN A 45 -16.69 14.19 -3.61
C ASN A 45 -16.45 15.30 -4.65
N GLY A 46 -16.57 14.97 -5.93
CA GLY A 46 -16.38 15.92 -7.04
C GLY A 46 -14.91 16.18 -7.40
N MET A 47 -13.95 15.51 -6.76
CA MET A 47 -12.53 15.55 -7.12
C MET A 47 -12.09 14.20 -7.72
N GLN A 48 -10.96 14.22 -8.43
CA GLN A 48 -10.32 12.99 -8.88
C GLN A 48 -9.93 12.15 -7.65
N LYS A 49 -10.36 10.89 -7.63
CA LYS A 49 -10.02 9.94 -6.57
C LYS A 49 -8.65 9.32 -6.83
N ALA A 50 -7.95 8.98 -5.75
CA ALA A 50 -6.67 8.28 -5.81
C ALA A 50 -6.86 6.79 -5.49
N PRO A 51 -6.06 5.90 -6.10
CA PRO A 51 -6.12 4.47 -5.82
C PRO A 51 -5.42 4.11 -4.50
N PHE A 52 -6.02 3.20 -3.75
CA PHE A 52 -5.48 2.63 -2.51
C PHE A 52 -5.59 1.12 -2.52
N PHE A 53 -4.65 0.46 -1.86
CA PHE A 53 -4.80 -0.93 -1.44
C PHE A 53 -5.68 -1.01 -0.20
N GLU A 54 -6.79 -1.73 -0.31
CA GLU A 54 -7.53 -2.20 0.85
C GLU A 54 -6.85 -3.48 1.36
N VAL A 55 -6.46 -3.46 2.62
CA VAL A 55 -5.72 -4.56 3.26
C VAL A 55 -6.23 -4.80 4.68
N ALA A 56 -6.09 -6.03 5.17
CA ALA A 56 -6.49 -6.42 6.51
C ALA A 56 -5.27 -6.71 7.40
N ARG A 57 -5.37 -6.30 8.66
CA ARG A 57 -4.47 -6.75 9.75
C ARG A 57 -4.90 -8.15 10.23
N GLU A 58 -4.04 -8.81 11.01
CA GLU A 58 -4.33 -10.11 11.61
C GLU A 58 -5.60 -10.12 12.46
N ASN A 59 -5.91 -9.01 13.13
CA ASN A 59 -7.14 -8.86 13.92
C ASN A 59 -8.40 -8.58 13.08
N GLY A 60 -8.31 -8.69 11.74
CA GLY A 60 -9.42 -8.44 10.82
C GLY A 60 -9.73 -6.97 10.54
N THR A 61 -9.09 -6.01 11.23
CA THR A 61 -9.30 -4.59 10.92
C THR A 61 -8.71 -4.23 9.56
N LYS A 62 -9.54 -3.57 8.75
CA LYS A 62 -9.15 -3.09 7.42
C LYS A 62 -8.49 -1.71 7.52
N HIS A 63 -7.56 -1.45 6.61
CA HIS A 63 -6.99 -0.13 6.39
C HIS A 63 -6.57 0.04 4.94
N LEU A 64 -6.19 1.28 4.60
CA LEU A 64 -5.76 1.67 3.27
C LEU A 64 -4.26 1.95 3.25
N ILE A 65 -3.61 1.54 2.16
CA ILE A 65 -2.23 1.93 1.84
C ILE A 65 -2.26 2.61 0.47
N ALA A 66 -1.77 3.84 0.39
CA ALA A 66 -1.71 4.57 -0.87
C ALA A 66 -0.76 3.84 -1.84
N VAL A 67 -1.19 3.64 -3.08
CA VAL A 67 -0.41 2.85 -4.06
C VAL A 67 0.93 3.52 -4.39
N ASP A 68 0.93 4.85 -4.44
CA ASP A 68 2.12 5.67 -4.71
C ASP A 68 3.17 5.62 -3.60
N ALA A 69 2.73 5.44 -2.35
CA ALA A 69 3.56 5.32 -1.17
C ALA A 69 4.26 3.95 -1.04
N VAL A 70 3.91 2.96 -1.86
CA VAL A 70 4.53 1.62 -1.81
C VAL A 70 5.77 1.57 -2.71
N GLU A 71 6.90 1.20 -2.13
CA GLU A 71 8.15 0.94 -2.85
C GLU A 71 8.20 -0.47 -3.40
N SER A 72 7.86 -1.44 -2.55
CA SER A 72 7.92 -2.86 -2.91
C SER A 72 6.87 -3.68 -2.17
N VAL A 73 6.42 -4.77 -2.79
CA VAL A 73 5.51 -5.77 -2.25
C VAL A 73 6.12 -7.15 -2.49
N ALA A 74 6.15 -7.98 -1.46
CA ALA A 74 6.59 -9.37 -1.55
C ALA A 74 5.58 -10.29 -0.88
N LEU A 75 5.42 -11.53 -1.39
CA LEU A 75 4.64 -12.55 -0.70
C LEU A 75 5.27 -12.82 0.67
N ALA A 76 4.45 -12.81 1.73
CA ALA A 76 4.91 -12.97 3.11
C ALA A 76 4.87 -14.43 3.57
#